data_AF-A0A662XFZ1-F1
#
_entry.id   AF-A0A662XFZ1-F1
#
_cell.length_a   1.000
_cell.length_b   1.000
_cell.length_c   1.000
_cell.angle_alpha   90.00
_cell.angle_beta   90.00
_cell.angle_gamma   90.00
#
_symmetry.space_group_name_H-M   'P 1'
#
loop_
_entity.id
_entity.type
_entity.pdbx_description
1 polymer ?
#
loop_
_entity_poly.entity_id
_entity_poly.type
_entity_poly.pdbx_seq_one_letter_code
_entity_poly.pdbx_strand_id
1 'polypeptide(L)'
;RLEAATGQFDVPMLLSEWFVDELSMEARRFCRKIDRVAVKGSEIPMDLWTFDIGRYPTEGVVPVVSAEGRQKPVEFAHDPIYPALQEGIPSAFFDNFHEGIGSYFAGKWDVARAKLTTANQIWEDGPTKVVLKVMESEGSSKDGNFSAPSWWKGFRQLTEK
;
A
#
# COMPACT_ATOMS: atom_id res chain seq x y z
N ARG A 1 -13.03 10.49 2.98
CA ARG A 1 -12.33 9.82 4.09
C ARG A 1 -11.02 9.19 3.63
N LEU A 2 -11.02 8.31 2.61
CA LEU A 2 -9.77 7.76 2.05
C LEU A 2 -8.92 8.83 1.37
N GLU A 3 -9.51 9.71 0.56
CA GLU A 3 -8.77 10.80 -0.08
C GLU A 3 -8.07 11.70 0.96
N ALA A 4 -8.76 12.13 2.01
CA ALA A 4 -8.16 12.86 3.13
C ALA A 4 -7.02 12.11 3.86
N ALA A 5 -6.93 10.78 3.75
CA ALA A 5 -5.86 9.99 4.37
C ALA A 5 -4.62 9.84 3.47
N THR A 6 -4.68 10.25 2.19
CA THR A 6 -3.54 10.19 1.25
C THR A 6 -2.31 10.90 1.81
N GLY A 7 -2.47 12.09 2.40
CA GLY A 7 -1.38 12.82 3.06
C GLY A 7 -0.81 12.15 4.32
N GLN A 8 -1.53 11.18 4.92
CA GLN A 8 -0.96 10.38 6.01
C GLN A 8 0.03 9.34 5.50
N PHE A 9 -0.32 8.73 4.37
CA PHE A 9 0.43 7.67 3.70
C PHE A 9 1.40 8.19 2.65
N ASP A 10 1.41 9.49 2.36
CA ASP A 10 2.25 10.13 1.34
C ASP A 10 2.18 9.39 -0.02
N VAL A 11 0.95 9.13 -0.46
CA VAL A 11 0.63 8.49 -1.74
C VAL A 11 -0.36 9.36 -2.52
N PRO A 12 -0.31 9.33 -3.87
CA PRO A 12 -1.27 10.07 -4.70
C PRO A 12 -2.71 9.56 -4.55
N MET A 13 -2.87 8.27 -4.26
CA MET A 13 -4.16 7.60 -4.29
C MET A 13 -4.21 6.44 -3.30
N LEU A 14 -5.33 6.39 -2.58
CA LEU A 14 -5.72 5.26 -1.76
C LEU A 14 -6.96 4.59 -2.36
N LEU A 15 -6.93 3.26 -2.41
CA LEU A 15 -8.01 2.42 -2.90
C LEU A 15 -8.54 1.57 -1.74
N SER A 16 -9.86 1.39 -1.69
CA SER A 16 -10.50 0.48 -0.72
C SER A 16 -10.37 -0.98 -1.18
N GLU A 17 -10.40 -1.90 -0.21
CA GLU A 17 -10.59 -3.35 -0.42
C GLU A 17 -11.67 -3.63 -1.48
N TRP A 18 -12.88 -3.11 -1.28
CA TRP A 18 -14.01 -3.34 -2.17
C TRP A 18 -13.79 -2.80 -3.59
N PHE A 19 -13.06 -1.71 -3.76
CA PHE A 19 -12.75 -1.22 -5.10
C PHE A 19 -11.74 -2.14 -5.79
N VAL A 20 -10.71 -2.56 -5.05
CA VAL A 20 -9.68 -3.47 -5.57
C VAL A 20 -10.25 -4.86 -5.86
N ASP A 21 -11.29 -5.29 -5.15
CA ASP A 21 -12.06 -6.53 -5.41
C ASP A 21 -12.80 -6.54 -6.75
N GLU A 22 -13.22 -5.37 -7.23
CA GLU A 22 -13.88 -5.22 -8.53
C GLU A 22 -12.90 -5.05 -9.70
N LEU A 23 -11.59 -4.94 -9.43
CA LEU A 23 -10.58 -4.83 -10.48
C LEU A 23 -10.33 -6.16 -11.18
N SER A 24 -9.96 -6.08 -12.47
CA SER A 24 -9.42 -7.25 -13.18
C SER A 24 -8.13 -7.73 -12.51
N MET A 25 -7.81 -9.02 -12.67
CA MET A 25 -6.55 -9.57 -12.16
C MET A 25 -5.33 -8.77 -12.67
N GLU A 26 -5.36 -8.34 -13.92
CA GLU A 26 -4.26 -7.59 -14.53
C GLU A 26 -4.12 -6.18 -13.96
N ALA A 27 -5.23 -5.50 -13.65
CA ALA A 27 -5.17 -4.21 -12.96
C ALA A 27 -4.67 -4.36 -11.51
N ARG A 28 -5.16 -5.38 -10.80
CA ARG A 28 -4.84 -5.63 -9.39
C ARG A 28 -3.35 -5.88 -9.15
N ARG A 29 -2.61 -6.42 -10.12
CA ARG A 29 -1.16 -6.69 -10.02
C ARG A 29 -0.32 -5.44 -9.79
N PHE A 30 -0.82 -4.26 -10.16
CA PHE A 30 -0.18 -2.98 -9.93
C PHE A 30 -0.59 -2.33 -8.60
N CYS A 31 -1.53 -2.94 -7.87
CA CYS A 31 -1.97 -2.47 -6.58
C CYS A 31 -1.27 -3.22 -5.45
N ARG A 32 -0.90 -2.48 -4.40
CA ARG A 32 -0.28 -3.04 -3.20
C ARG A 32 -1.14 -2.75 -1.98
N LYS A 33 -1.40 -3.79 -1.19
CA LYS A 33 -2.05 -3.65 0.11
C LYS A 33 -1.06 -3.05 1.10
N ILE A 34 -1.40 -1.90 1.65
CA ILE A 34 -0.48 -1.10 2.47
C ILE A 34 -0.81 -1.10 3.97
N ASP A 35 -2.07 -1.33 4.33
CA ASP A 35 -2.50 -1.37 5.73
C ASP A 35 -3.87 -2.05 5.85
N ARG A 36 -4.32 -2.31 7.08
CA ARG A 36 -5.70 -2.65 7.40
C ARG A 36 -6.17 -1.77 8.54
N VAL A 37 -7.23 -1.00 8.29
CA VAL A 37 -7.68 0.01 9.24
C VAL A 37 -9.18 -0.04 9.47
N ALA A 38 -9.60 0.29 10.68
CA ALA A 38 -10.98 0.65 10.99
C ALA A 38 -11.11 2.18 11.03
N VAL A 39 -12.13 2.73 10.37
CA VAL A 39 -12.41 4.17 10.42
C VAL A 39 -13.28 4.49 11.63
N LYS A 40 -13.10 5.67 12.23
CA LYS A 40 -13.93 6.11 13.36
C LYS A 40 -15.43 6.01 13.02
N GLY A 41 -16.15 5.26 13.85
CA GLY A 41 -17.59 4.97 13.67
C GLY A 41 -17.92 3.74 12.83
N SER A 42 -16.92 2.98 12.36
CA SER A 42 -17.08 1.65 11.75
C SER A 42 -16.28 0.62 12.53
N GLU A 43 -16.91 -0.49 12.91
CA GLU A 43 -16.19 -1.63 13.49
C GLU A 43 -15.63 -2.59 12.44
N ILE A 44 -16.00 -2.42 11.17
CA ILE A 44 -15.56 -3.27 10.08
C ILE A 44 -14.19 -2.76 9.58
N PRO A 45 -13.09 -3.52 9.78
CA PRO A 45 -11.78 -3.13 9.28
C PRO A 45 -11.70 -3.40 7.78
N MET A 46 -11.16 -2.43 7.05
CA MET A 46 -11.01 -2.46 5.60
C MET A 46 -9.53 -2.43 5.23
N ASP A 47 -9.15 -3.19 4.23
CA ASP A 47 -7.82 -3.12 3.66
C ASP A 47 -7.63 -1.82 2.87
N LEU A 48 -6.48 -1.17 3.08
CA LEU A 48 -6.05 -0.03 2.30
C LEU A 48 -5.05 -0.49 1.25
N TRP A 49 -5.23 0.02 0.04
CA TRP A 49 -4.40 -0.28 -1.10
C TRP A 49 -3.90 1.02 -1.74
N THR A 50 -2.81 0.94 -2.48
CA THR A 50 -2.36 1.99 -3.39
C THR A 50 -2.02 1.40 -4.74
N PHE A 51 -1.91 2.25 -5.76
CA PHE A 51 -1.33 1.90 -7.05
C PHE A 51 0.09 2.46 -7.06
N ASP A 52 1.10 1.59 -7.11
CA ASP A 52 2.48 2.03 -7.02
C ASP A 52 2.90 2.74 -8.31
N ILE A 53 3.53 3.91 -8.17
CA ILE A 53 4.10 4.70 -9.27
C ILE A 53 5.49 5.14 -8.83
N GLY A 54 6.53 4.54 -9.44
CA GLY A 54 7.93 4.93 -9.22
C GLY A 54 8.34 6.14 -10.06
N ARG A 55 7.68 6.34 -11.22
CA ARG A 55 7.94 7.46 -12.11
C ARG A 55 6.66 7.93 -12.80
N TYR A 56 6.36 9.21 -12.67
CA TYR A 56 5.28 9.84 -13.43
C TYR A 56 5.78 10.19 -14.84
N PRO A 57 5.04 9.82 -15.91
CA PRO A 57 5.32 10.29 -17.25
C PRO A 57 5.19 11.81 -17.32
N THR A 58 6.21 12.50 -17.83
CA THR A 58 6.23 13.97 -17.91
C THR A 58 5.10 14.52 -18.80
N GLU A 59 4.72 13.78 -19.83
CA GLU A 59 3.67 14.16 -20.78
C GLU A 59 2.26 13.69 -20.34
N GLY A 60 2.17 12.99 -19.20
CA GLY A 60 0.95 12.31 -18.78
C GLY A 60 0.63 11.09 -19.64
N VAL A 61 -0.56 10.51 -19.43
CA VAL A 61 -1.08 9.40 -20.23
C VAL A 61 -2.33 9.88 -20.94
N VAL A 62 -2.30 9.92 -22.27
CA VAL A 62 -3.41 10.41 -23.08
C VAL A 62 -4.43 9.28 -23.29
N PRO A 63 -5.71 9.45 -22.93
CA PRO A 63 -6.71 8.42 -23.19
C PRO A 63 -6.92 8.22 -24.69
N VAL A 64 -6.99 6.96 -25.11
CA VAL A 64 -7.32 6.63 -26.50
C VAL A 64 -8.82 6.80 -26.72
N VAL A 65 -9.20 7.68 -27.65
CA VAL A 65 -10.60 7.96 -27.98
C VAL A 65 -10.95 7.32 -29.34
N SER A 66 -12.11 6.69 -29.45
CA SER A 66 -12.62 6.12 -30.69
C SER A 66 -13.06 7.20 -31.69
N ALA A 67 -13.31 6.83 -32.94
CA ALA A 67 -13.83 7.75 -33.95
C ALA A 67 -15.20 8.36 -33.55
N GLU A 68 -15.95 7.66 -32.70
CA GLU A 68 -17.25 8.08 -32.15
C GLU A 68 -17.13 8.93 -30.88
N GLY A 69 -15.91 9.33 -30.49
CA GLY A 69 -15.68 10.18 -29.32
C GLY A 69 -15.76 9.46 -27.97
N ARG A 70 -15.71 8.12 -27.93
CA ARG A 70 -15.73 7.34 -26.69
C ARG A 70 -14.32 6.95 -26.26
N GLN A 71 -13.98 7.16 -24.99
CA GLN A 71 -12.72 6.64 -24.45
C GLN A 71 -12.74 5.11 -24.51
N LYS A 72 -11.69 4.52 -25.08
CA LYS A 72 -11.49 3.08 -25.11
C LYS A 72 -11.14 2.58 -23.71
N PRO A 73 -11.56 1.35 -23.35
CA PRO A 73 -11.09 0.69 -22.14
C PRO A 73 -9.56 0.62 -22.10
N VAL A 74 -9.04 0.63 -20.89
CA VAL A 74 -7.61 0.43 -20.63
C VAL A 74 -7.27 -1.05 -20.66
N GLU A 75 -6.13 -1.40 -21.24
CA GLU A 75 -5.67 -2.77 -21.42
C GLU A 75 -4.45 -3.04 -20.53
N PHE A 76 -4.67 -3.24 -19.23
CA PHE A 76 -3.60 -3.42 -18.23
C PHE A 76 -2.58 -4.52 -18.55
N ALA A 77 -3.00 -5.57 -19.29
CA ALA A 77 -2.13 -6.68 -19.66
C ALA A 77 -1.17 -6.38 -20.83
N HIS A 78 -1.57 -5.45 -21.71
CA HIS A 78 -0.93 -5.27 -23.02
C HIS A 78 -0.34 -3.88 -23.20
N ASP A 79 -0.85 -2.88 -22.49
CA ASP A 79 -0.34 -1.52 -22.58
C ASP A 79 0.98 -1.39 -21.78
N PRO A 80 2.10 -1.08 -22.45
CA PRO A 80 3.41 -1.00 -21.80
C PRO A 80 3.53 0.15 -20.80
N ILE A 81 2.58 1.10 -20.77
CA ILE A 81 2.63 2.21 -19.83
C ILE A 81 2.55 1.73 -18.38
N TYR A 82 1.71 0.74 -18.07
CA TYR A 82 1.49 0.28 -16.69
C TYR A 82 2.72 -0.34 -16.04
N PRO A 83 3.45 -1.29 -16.68
CA PRO A 83 4.73 -1.74 -16.14
C PRO A 83 5.77 -0.62 -16.09
N ALA A 84 5.78 0.31 -17.08
CA ALA A 84 6.71 1.44 -17.08
C ALA A 84 6.50 2.41 -15.89
N LEU A 85 5.26 2.54 -15.37
CA LEU A 85 4.99 3.33 -14.16
C LEU A 85 5.71 2.79 -12.91
N GLN A 86 6.03 1.49 -12.89
CA GLN A 86 6.64 0.79 -11.75
C GLN A 86 8.11 0.37 -11.98
N GLU A 87 8.66 0.57 -13.17
CA GLU A 87 10.01 0.14 -13.56
C GLU A 87 11.11 0.69 -12.63
N GLY A 88 10.90 1.87 -12.04
CA GLY A 88 11.85 2.47 -11.10
C GLY A 88 11.89 1.81 -9.72
N ILE A 89 10.92 0.97 -9.37
CA ILE A 89 10.80 0.38 -8.03
C ILE A 89 11.51 -0.98 -8.01
N PRO A 90 12.55 -1.19 -7.19
CA PRO A 90 13.28 -2.45 -7.16
C PRO A 90 12.40 -3.64 -6.74
N SER A 91 12.54 -4.79 -7.41
CA SER A 91 11.80 -6.01 -7.02
C SER A 91 12.07 -6.43 -5.57
N ALA A 92 13.31 -6.28 -5.10
CA ALA A 92 13.71 -6.58 -3.74
C ALA A 92 12.99 -5.71 -2.68
N PHE A 93 12.51 -4.51 -3.05
CA PHE A 93 11.63 -3.73 -2.19
C PHE A 93 10.30 -4.47 -2.01
N PHE A 94 9.66 -4.89 -3.10
CA PHE A 94 8.38 -5.61 -3.03
C PHE A 94 8.48 -6.91 -2.25
N ASP A 95 9.55 -7.68 -2.44
CA ASP A 95 9.76 -8.94 -1.72
C ASP A 95 9.82 -8.71 -0.20
N ASN A 96 10.64 -7.75 0.25
CA ASN A 96 10.75 -7.39 1.67
C ASN A 96 9.46 -6.76 2.19
N PHE A 97 8.82 -5.90 1.41
CA PHE A 97 7.57 -5.26 1.81
C PHE A 97 6.46 -6.28 2.01
N HIS A 98 6.25 -7.20 1.06
CA HIS A 98 5.19 -8.20 1.14
C HIS A 98 5.37 -9.15 2.33
N GLU A 99 6.60 -9.59 2.60
CA GLU A 99 6.89 -10.40 3.78
C GLU A 99 6.70 -9.61 5.08
N GLY A 100 7.16 -8.35 5.08
CA GLY A 100 7.05 -7.46 6.23
C GLY A 100 5.62 -7.10 6.59
N ILE A 101 4.82 -6.70 5.60
CA ILE A 101 3.42 -6.31 5.81
C ILE A 101 2.55 -7.53 6.19
N GLY A 102 2.83 -8.70 5.60
CA GLY A 102 2.19 -9.95 6.01
C GLY A 102 2.48 -10.31 7.48
N SER A 103 3.74 -10.15 7.89
CA SER A 103 4.16 -10.37 9.28
C SER A 103 3.53 -9.36 10.25
N TYR A 104 3.38 -8.10 9.82
CA TYR A 104 2.73 -7.04 10.58
C TYR A 104 1.26 -7.39 10.88
N PHE A 105 0.51 -7.81 9.86
CA PHE A 105 -0.88 -8.27 10.05
C PHE A 105 -0.97 -9.51 10.94
N ALA A 106 -0.01 -10.43 10.83
CA ALA A 106 0.05 -11.63 11.65
C ALA A 106 0.50 -11.38 13.11
N GLY A 107 0.87 -10.15 13.47
CA GLY A 107 1.36 -9.81 14.81
C GLY A 107 2.83 -10.19 15.09
N LYS A 108 3.55 -10.68 14.07
CA LYS A 108 4.99 -10.99 14.13
C LYS A 108 5.81 -9.71 13.91
N TRP A 109 5.70 -8.78 14.85
CA TRP A 109 6.22 -7.42 14.68
C TRP A 109 7.75 -7.34 14.68
N ASP A 110 8.45 -8.29 15.27
CA ASP A 110 9.90 -8.48 15.14
C ASP A 110 10.31 -8.69 13.67
N VAL A 111 9.70 -9.68 13.01
CA VAL A 111 9.95 -10.01 11.60
C VAL A 111 9.53 -8.86 10.71
N ALA A 112 8.33 -8.33 10.95
CA ALA A 112 7.79 -7.21 10.20
C ALA A 112 8.71 -5.99 10.24
N ARG A 113 9.23 -5.64 11.42
CA ARG A 113 10.11 -4.47 11.59
C ARG A 113 11.39 -4.68 10.80
N ALA A 114 12.02 -5.85 10.88
CA ALA A 114 13.25 -6.13 10.15
C ALA A 114 13.05 -6.03 8.62
N LYS A 115 11.97 -6.64 8.11
CA LYS A 115 11.65 -6.66 6.68
C LYS A 115 11.24 -5.30 6.14
N LEU A 116 10.36 -4.59 6.84
CA LEU A 116 9.93 -3.25 6.46
C LEU A 116 11.08 -2.22 6.57
N THR A 117 11.99 -2.38 7.54
CA THR A 117 13.20 -1.53 7.61
C THR A 117 14.09 -1.78 6.39
N THR A 118 14.28 -3.04 6.01
CA THR A 118 15.04 -3.41 4.80
C THR A 118 14.38 -2.86 3.53
N ALA A 119 13.05 -3.00 3.41
CA ALA A 119 12.29 -2.42 2.30
C ALA A 119 12.52 -0.91 2.21
N ASN A 120 12.37 -0.19 3.33
CA ASN A 120 12.56 1.26 3.38
C ASN A 120 14.00 1.71 3.07
N GLN A 121 15.01 0.85 3.30
CA GLN A 121 16.40 1.13 2.89
C GLN A 121 16.62 0.94 1.38
N ILE A 122 15.87 0.03 0.74
CA ILE A 122 15.95 -0.23 -0.70
C ILE A 122 15.21 0.85 -1.48
N TRP A 123 14.01 1.18 -1.03
CA TRP A 123 13.15 2.19 -1.65
C TRP A 123 12.29 2.84 -0.58
N GLU A 124 12.39 4.17 -0.47
CA GLU A 124 11.59 4.92 0.48
C GLU A 124 10.21 5.21 -0.11
N ASP A 125 9.15 4.76 0.56
CA ASP A 125 7.78 5.15 0.28
C ASP A 125 7.07 5.60 1.56
N GLY A 126 5.97 6.33 1.38
CA GLY A 126 5.15 6.77 2.51
C GLY A 126 4.49 5.62 3.28
N PRO A 127 3.91 4.61 2.62
CA PRO A 127 3.28 3.49 3.31
C PRO A 127 4.18 2.70 4.26
N THR A 128 5.41 2.35 3.85
CA THR A 128 6.34 1.63 4.73
C THR A 128 6.71 2.47 5.94
N LYS A 129 6.94 3.78 5.75
CA LYS A 129 7.21 4.72 6.84
C LYS A 129 6.06 4.81 7.83
N VAL A 130 4.81 4.83 7.37
CA VAL A 130 3.63 4.84 8.25
C VAL A 130 3.58 3.59 9.11
N VAL A 131 3.74 2.41 8.51
CA VAL A 131 3.69 1.14 9.26
C VAL A 131 4.83 1.07 10.26
N LEU A 132 6.06 1.41 9.86
CA LEU A 132 7.21 1.45 10.77
C LEU A 132 6.98 2.40 11.96
N LYS A 133 6.40 3.58 11.71
CA LYS A 133 6.07 4.54 12.77
C LYS A 133 5.01 4.02 13.73
N VAL A 134 3.98 3.34 13.23
CA VAL A 134 2.96 2.69 14.08
C VAL A 134 3.62 1.62 14.94
N MET A 135 4.50 0.82 14.35
CA MET A 135 5.21 -0.21 15.09
C MET A 135 6.08 0.41 16.19
N GLU A 136 6.82 1.48 15.89
CA GLU A 136 7.62 2.20 16.88
C GLU A 136 6.79 2.79 18.01
N SER A 137 5.60 3.35 17.73
CA SER A 137 4.77 4.00 18.74
C SER A 137 4.01 3.01 19.62
N GLU A 138 3.52 1.91 19.05
CA GLU A 138 2.65 0.95 19.74
C GLU A 138 3.41 -0.30 20.21
N GLY A 139 4.52 -0.63 19.56
CA GLY A 139 5.28 -1.85 19.82
C GLY A 139 5.89 -1.85 21.22
N SER A 140 5.98 -3.03 21.82
CA SER A 140 6.66 -3.21 23.09
C SER A 140 7.97 -3.96 22.88
N SER A 141 9.01 -3.55 23.57
CA SER A 141 10.24 -4.34 23.71
C SER A 141 10.30 -4.85 25.15
N LYS A 142 9.93 -6.12 25.35
CA LYS A 142 10.13 -6.83 26.62
C LYS A 142 11.13 -7.94 26.37
N ASP A 143 12.06 -8.12 27.31
CA ASP A 143 13.02 -9.23 27.28
C ASP A 143 13.90 -9.28 26.02
N GLY A 144 14.10 -8.14 25.34
CA GLY A 144 14.89 -8.02 24.12
C GLY A 144 14.13 -8.31 22.82
N ASN A 145 12.88 -8.78 22.89
CA ASN A 145 12.05 -9.08 21.72
C ASN A 145 11.02 -7.97 21.47
N PHE A 146 10.93 -7.54 20.21
CA PHE A 146 9.95 -6.55 19.76
C PHE A 146 8.64 -7.24 19.38
N SER A 147 7.53 -6.88 20.02
CA SER A 147 6.25 -7.57 19.86
C SER A 147 5.10 -6.61 19.61
N ALA A 148 4.08 -7.10 18.91
CA ALA A 148 2.81 -6.40 18.76
C ALA A 148 2.13 -6.17 20.11
N PRO A 149 1.33 -5.09 20.24
CA PRO A 149 0.48 -4.89 21.41
C PRO A 149 -0.48 -6.06 21.64
N SER A 150 -0.90 -6.27 22.89
CA SER A 150 -1.89 -7.30 23.23
C SER A 150 -3.26 -7.07 22.59
N TRP A 151 -3.56 -5.84 22.17
CA TRP A 151 -4.80 -5.50 21.47
C TRP A 151 -4.74 -5.74 19.96
N TRP A 152 -3.56 -6.04 19.40
CA TRP A 152 -3.37 -6.20 17.97
C TRP A 152 -4.14 -7.40 17.42
N LYS A 153 -5.08 -7.13 16.50
CA LYS A 153 -5.88 -8.15 15.81
C LYS A 153 -5.66 -8.13 14.29
N GLY A 154 -4.50 -7.63 13.85
CA GLY A 154 -4.17 -7.48 12.44
C GLY A 154 -4.68 -6.20 11.78
N PHE A 155 -5.18 -5.23 12.56
CA PHE A 155 -5.61 -3.91 12.09
C PHE A 155 -5.49 -2.86 13.20
N ARG A 156 -5.52 -1.58 12.81
CA ARG A 156 -5.54 -0.43 13.72
C ARG A 156 -6.69 0.53 13.44
N GLN A 157 -6.89 1.49 14.32
CA GLN A 157 -7.78 2.62 14.03
C GLN A 157 -7.08 3.62 13.09
N LEU A 158 -7.81 4.10 12.08
CA LEU A 158 -7.38 5.23 11.27
C LEU A 158 -7.71 6.52 12.03
N THR A 159 -6.70 7.14 12.62
CA THR A 159 -6.82 8.44 13.28
C THR A 159 -6.70 9.55 12.25
N GLU A 160 -7.43 10.65 12.44
CA GLU A 160 -7.16 11.89 11.71
C GLU A 160 -5.80 12.46 12.16
N LYS A 161 -5.07 13.12 11.24
CA LYS A 161 -3.90 13.93 11.60
C LYS A 161 -4.36 15.36 11.83
#